data_AF-A0A817NYK0-F1
#
_entry.id   AF-A0A817NYK0-F1
#
_cell.length_a   1.000
_cell.length_b   1.000
_cell.length_c   1.000
_cell.angle_alpha   90.00
_cell.angle_beta   90.00
_cell.angle_gamma   90.00
#
_symmetry.space_group_name_H-M   'P 1'
#
loop_
_entity.id
_entity.type
_entity.pdbx_description
1 polymer ?
#
loop_
_entity_poly.entity_id
_entity_poly.type
_entity_poly.pdbx_seq_one_letter_code
_entity_poly.pdbx_strand_id
1 'polypeptide(L)' 'MSFPIWGLTWFRLAVGDFNNDNQLDIAFNDYDGGQVGVLLGYGNGAFGAPTRFSTGDDSYPVAITAADFNGDGNLDVAV' A
#
# COMPACT_ATOMS: atom_id res chain seq x y z
N MET A 1 -11.87 -9.56 -12.11
CA MET A 1 -11.05 -10.06 -13.24
C MET A 1 -9.71 -10.44 -12.68
N SER A 2 -9.37 -11.73 -12.56
CA SER A 2 -8.07 -12.19 -12.10
C SER A 2 -7.30 -12.74 -13.29
N PHE A 3 -6.13 -12.17 -13.55
CA PHE A 3 -5.14 -12.76 -14.46
C PHE A 3 -4.16 -13.53 -13.59
N PRO A 4 -3.81 -14.79 -13.90
CA PRO A 4 -2.70 -15.49 -13.27
C PRO A 4 -1.44 -15.32 -14.13
N ILE A 5 -0.36 -14.78 -13.57
CA ILE A 5 0.96 -14.79 -14.20
C ILE A 5 1.97 -15.42 -13.26
N TRP A 6 2.54 -16.54 -13.71
CA TRP A 6 3.62 -17.22 -13.04
C TRP A 6 4.87 -16.32 -13.10
N GLY A 7 5.40 -15.91 -11.95
CA GLY A 7 6.80 -15.48 -11.83
C GLY A 7 7.13 -13.99 -11.97
N LEU A 8 6.19 -13.06 -11.82
CA LEU A 8 6.55 -11.65 -11.52
C LEU A 8 6.25 -11.36 -10.06
N THR A 9 7.16 -10.70 -9.35
CA THR A 9 6.89 -10.16 -8.01
C THR A 9 5.66 -9.27 -8.12
N TRP A 10 4.54 -9.69 -7.53
CA TRP A 10 3.28 -8.99 -7.71
C TRP A 10 3.27 -7.79 -6.76
N PHE A 11 3.55 -6.62 -7.31
CA PHE A 11 3.14 -5.38 -6.68
C PHE A 11 1.61 -5.36 -6.64
N ARG A 12 1.06 -5.50 -5.45
CA ARG A 12 -0.35 -5.23 -5.15
C ARG A 12 -0.42 -3.79 -4.66
N LEU A 13 -1.51 -3.13 -5.01
CA LEU A 13 -1.78 -1.75 -4.63
C LEU A 13 -3.12 -1.71 -3.90
N ALA A 14 -3.19 -0.85 -2.89
CA ALA A 14 -4.44 -0.39 -2.31
C ALA A 14 -4.53 1.13 -2.52
N VAL A 15 -5.74 1.62 -2.79
CA VAL A 15 -6.03 3.04 -3.02
C VAL A 15 -7.03 3.48 -1.97
N GLY A 16 -6.76 4.62 -1.34
CA GLY A 16 -7.57 5.17 -0.27
C GLY A 16 -7.02 6.52 0.17
N ASP A 17 -7.75 7.23 1.03
CA ASP A 17 -7.23 8.42 1.72
C ASP A 17 -6.60 7.95 3.04
N PHE A 18 -5.27 7.84 3.07
CA PHE A 18 -4.54 7.29 4.23
C PHE A 18 -4.13 8.37 5.24
N ASN A 19 -4.28 9.66 4.88
CA ASN A 19 -3.90 10.79 5.75
C ASN A 19 -5.07 11.75 6.06
N ASN A 20 -6.29 11.44 5.61
CA ASN A 20 -7.52 12.20 5.78
C ASN A 20 -7.48 13.61 5.18
N ASP A 21 -6.84 13.77 4.02
CA ASP A 21 -6.76 15.06 3.32
C ASP A 21 -7.75 15.20 2.14
N ASN A 22 -8.64 14.21 1.97
CA ASN A 22 -9.61 14.06 0.88
C ASN A 22 -8.98 13.88 -0.51
N GLN A 23 -7.71 13.49 -0.60
CA GLN A 23 -7.07 13.10 -1.86
C GLN A 23 -6.78 11.59 -1.83
N LEU A 24 -6.80 10.97 -3.01
CA LEU A 24 -6.48 9.55 -3.11
C LEU A 24 -4.97 9.35 -3.05
N ASP A 25 -4.56 8.48 -2.14
CA ASP A 25 -3.21 8.00 -1.94
C ASP A 25 -3.04 6.56 -2.49
N ILE A 26 -1.80 6.08 -2.52
CA ILE A 26 -1.46 4.71 -2.94
C ILE A 26 -0.65 4.04 -1.85
N ALA A 27 -1.09 2.86 -1.39
CA ALA A 27 -0.27 1.93 -0.63
C ALA A 27 0.19 0.76 -1.51
N PHE A 28 1.42 0.29 -1.30
CA PHE A 28 2.03 -0.80 -2.08
C PHE A 28 2.90 -1.72 -1.22
N ASN A 29 3.04 -2.98 -1.62
CA ASN A 29 4.03 -3.90 -1.05
C ASN A 29 5.33 -3.91 -1.87
N ASP A 30 6.46 -4.01 -1.20
CA ASP A 30 7.77 -4.26 -1.78
C ASP A 30 8.25 -5.65 -1.32
N TYR A 31 8.08 -6.62 -2.22
CA TYR A 31 8.35 -8.03 -1.96
C TYR A 31 9.82 -8.28 -1.58
N ASP A 32 10.76 -7.76 -2.37
CA ASP A 32 12.19 -8.01 -2.16
C ASP A 32 12.75 -7.11 -1.06
N GLY A 33 12.17 -5.92 -0.88
CA GLY A 33 12.56 -4.98 0.18
C GLY A 33 12.05 -5.34 1.58
N GLY A 34 11.13 -6.30 1.71
CA GLY A 34 10.48 -6.63 2.99
C GLY A 34 9.77 -5.42 3.61
N GLN A 35 9.08 -4.65 2.76
CA GLN A 35 8.53 -3.34 3.13
C GLN A 35 7.14 -3.13 2.54
N VAL A 36 6.41 -2.20 3.14
CA VAL A 36 5.25 -1.55 2.53
C VAL A 36 5.52 -0.05 2.44
N GLY A 37 4.94 0.59 1.43
CA GLY A 37 5.06 2.03 1.29
C GLY A 37 3.71 2.70 1.02
N VAL A 38 3.63 3.98 1.38
CA VAL A 38 2.50 4.85 1.08
C VAL A 38 3.01 6.07 0.33
N LEU A 39 2.41 6.36 -0.83
CA LEU A 39 2.60 7.61 -1.57
C LEU A 39 1.37 8.50 -1.37
N LEU A 40 1.59 9.68 -0.81
CA LEU A 40 0.52 10.67 -0.64
C LEU A 40 0.22 11.39 -1.96
N GLY A 41 -1.05 11.48 -2.31
CA GLY A 41 -1.55 12.12 -3.51
C GLY A 41 -1.67 13.63 -3.35
N TYR A 42 -1.37 14.38 -4.40
CA TYR A 42 -1.58 15.83 -4.46
C TYR A 42 -2.87 16.22 -5.19
N GLY A 43 -3.79 15.28 -5.42
CA GLY A 43 -5.10 15.53 -6.03
C GLY A 43 -5.08 15.88 -7.53
N ASN A 44 -3.90 16.07 -8.11
CA ASN A 44 -3.67 16.41 -9.52
C ASN A 44 -3.05 15.26 -10.33
N GLY A 45 -3.04 14.05 -9.77
CA GLY A 45 -2.42 12.85 -10.35
C GLY A 45 -0.92 12.72 -10.08
N ALA A 46 -0.30 13.70 -9.40
CA ALA A 46 1.06 13.56 -8.88
C ALA A 46 1.07 13.02 -7.44
N PHE A 47 2.17 12.36 -7.08
CA PHE A 47 2.38 11.74 -5.77
C PHE A 47 3.70 12.21 -5.16
N GLY A 48 3.75 12.27 -3.83
CA GLY A 48 4.96 12.55 -3.07
C GLY A 48 5.95 11.39 -3.05
N ALA A 49 7.07 11.59 -2.34
CA ALA A 49 8.01 10.51 -2.05
C ALA A 49 7.34 9.47 -1.13
N PRO A 50 7.63 8.16 -1.31
CA PRO A 50 7.03 7.12 -0.49
C PRO A 50 7.56 7.15 0.94
N THR A 51 6.65 7.14 1.92
CA THR A 51 6.98 6.73 3.29
C THR A 51 6.98 5.21 3.34
N ARG A 52 8.03 4.59 3.89
CA ARG A 52 8.18 3.13 3.93
C ARG A 52 8.19 2.60 5.36
N PHE A 53 7.60 1.42 5.53
CA PHE A 53 7.50 0.69 6.78
C PHE A 53 8.03 -0.73 6.57
N SER A 54 8.90 -1.20 7.47
CA SER A 54 9.40 -2.57 7.42
C SER A 54 8.30 -3.55 7.84
N THR A 55 8.19 -4.67 7.14
CA THR A 55 7.34 -5.81 7.53
C THR A 55 8.09 -6.86 8.36
N GLY A 56 9.33 -6.55 8.76
CA GLY A 56 10.21 -7.42 9.53
C GLY A 56 11.34 -8.01 8.70
N ASP A 57 12.35 -8.56 9.38
CA ASP A 57 13.47 -9.25 8.74
C ASP A 57 12.99 -10.52 8.02
N ASP A 58 13.60 -10.83 6.87
CA ASP A 58 13.25 -11.98 6.01
C ASP A 58 11.74 -12.07 5.66
N SER A 59 11.08 -10.91 5.56
CA SER A 59 9.67 -10.80 5.17
C SER A 59 9.51 -10.54 3.67
N TYR A 60 8.43 -11.10 3.10
CA TYR A 60 8.13 -11.04 1.66
C TYR A 60 6.64 -10.73 1.46
N PRO A 61 6.19 -9.48 1.67
CA PRO A 61 4.77 -9.16 1.55
C PRO A 61 4.30 -9.36 0.09
N VAL A 62 3.29 -10.19 -0.11
CA VAL A 62 2.75 -10.56 -1.45
C VAL A 62 1.34 -10.02 -1.71
N ALA A 63 0.68 -9.52 -0.67
CA ALA A 63 -0.66 -8.99 -0.71
C ALA A 63 -0.71 -7.67 0.06
N ILE A 64 -1.68 -6.83 -0.27
CA ILE A 64 -2.01 -5.64 0.49
C ILE A 64 -3.51 -5.43 0.45
N THR A 65 -4.09 -5.03 1.57
CA THR A 65 -5.49 -4.62 1.68
C THR A 65 -5.58 -3.40 2.58
N ALA A 66 -6.60 -2.56 2.34
CA ALA A 66 -6.88 -1.39 3.15
C ALA A 66 -8.34 -1.39 3.59
N ALA A 67 -8.57 -1.09 4.87
CA ALA A 67 -9.86 -0.88 5.50
C ALA A 67 -9.62 -0.24 6.87
N ASP A 68 -10.65 0.36 7.46
CA ASP A 68 -10.63 0.68 8.89
C ASP A 68 -10.81 -0.62 9.69
N PHE A 69 -9.69 -1.26 10.05
CA PHE A 69 -9.69 -2.55 10.74
C PHE A 69 -9.88 -2.38 12.25
N ASN A 70 -9.51 -1.22 12.78
CA ASN A 70 -9.53 -0.95 14.21
C ASN A 70 -10.76 -0.14 14.69
N GLY A 71 -11.51 0.47 13.76
CA GLY A 71 -12.74 1.23 14.01
C GLY A 71 -12.52 2.69 14.41
N ASP A 72 -11.35 3.28 14.12
CA ASP A 72 -11.02 4.67 14.47
C ASP A 72 -11.40 5.70 13.39
N GLY A 73 -11.93 5.22 12.26
CA GLY A 73 -12.31 6.05 11.11
C GLY A 73 -11.16 6.36 10.16
N ASN A 74 -9.95 5.85 10.39
CA ASN A 74 -8.81 5.96 9.47
C ASN A 74 -8.63 4.66 8.69
N LEU A 75 -8.16 4.76 7.45
CA LEU A 75 -7.80 3.55 6.71
C LEU A 75 -6.51 2.95 7.27
N ASP A 76 -6.60 1.70 7.73
CA ASP A 76 -5.46 0.86 8.06
C ASP A 76 -4.98 0.08 6.82
N VAL A 77 -3.73 -0.41 6.87
CA VAL A 77 -3.13 -1.28 5.86
C VAL A 77 -2.71 -2.61 6.48
N ALA A 78 -3.07 -3.72 5.83
CA ALA A 78 -2.62 -5.06 6.20
C ALA A 78 -1.93 -5.77 5.02
N VAL A 79 -0.89 -6.55 5.33
CA VAL A 79 -0.01 -7.27 4.38
C VAL A 79 0.38 -8.66 4.85
#